data_AF-A0A7X0MXN8-F1
#
_entry.id   AF-A0A7X0MXN8-F1
#
_cell.length_a   1.000
_cell.length_b   1.000
_cell.length_c   1.000
_cell.angle_alpha   90.00
_cell.angle_beta   90.00
_cell.angle_gamma   90.00
#
_symmetry.space_group_name_H-M   'P 1'
#
loop_
_entity.id
_entity.type
_entity.pdbx_description
1 polymer ?
#
loop_
_entity_poly.entity_id
_entity_poly.type
_entity_poly.pdbx_seq_one_letter_code
_entity_poly.pdbx_strand_id
1 'polypeptide(L)'
;MTEENSVSVNINQDSGLASKGDQGVEVTVNSGPQYHGNVFKKLVSIHNGNLTFDPHTLRDVILTIDEGIEQINDAGPLDLTGIDISKKNKINNLSSDFFETFVELDFYPQFYKIDQFLGLKENQSKLQVRIDRIIKSLNRKILTNQDSLRFEELLLKITDKLIDEHYDTLSEKEDLILLILYYFYCNCCIGKKVGADAIT
;
A
#
# COMPACT_ATOMS: atom_id res chain seq x y z
N MET A 1 -28.56 8.54 20.81
CA MET A 1 -27.47 8.67 21.80
C MET A 1 -26.60 7.44 21.62
N THR A 2 -25.53 7.57 20.84
CA THR A 2 -24.55 6.50 20.61
C THR A 2 -23.40 6.72 21.60
N GLU A 3 -23.12 5.71 22.43
CA GLU A 3 -21.98 5.70 23.35
C GLU A 3 -20.68 5.78 22.54
N GLU A 4 -19.87 6.81 22.81
CA GLU A 4 -18.50 6.91 22.32
C GLU A 4 -17.62 5.95 23.14
N ASN A 5 -17.22 4.83 22.53
CA ASN A 5 -16.20 3.97 23.11
C ASN A 5 -14.82 4.60 22.87
N SER A 6 -14.30 5.29 23.88
CA SER A 6 -12.92 5.75 23.92
C SER A 6 -12.03 4.70 24.61
N VAL A 7 -10.88 4.41 24.00
CA VAL A 7 -9.85 3.55 24.59
C VAL A 7 -8.61 4.39 24.81
N SER A 8 -8.19 4.55 26.06
CA SER A 8 -6.95 5.23 26.43
C SER A 8 -5.80 4.23 26.48
N VAL A 9 -4.65 4.62 25.93
CA VAL A 9 -3.44 3.80 25.87
C VAL A 9 -2.30 4.59 26.49
N ASN A 10 -1.62 4.01 27.47
CA ASN A 10 -0.40 4.59 28.04
C ASN A 10 0.81 4.03 27.31
N ILE A 11 1.57 4.91 26.64
CA ILE A 11 2.82 4.57 25.98
C ILE A 11 3.97 5.02 26.88
N ASN A 12 4.76 4.08 27.38
CA ASN A 12 5.98 4.38 28.12
C ASN A 12 7.18 4.31 27.17
N GLN A 13 7.80 5.45 26.91
CA GLN A 13 9.05 5.52 26.13
C GLN A 13 10.24 5.66 27.08
N ASP A 14 11.20 4.74 26.99
CA ASP A 14 12.46 4.86 27.73
C ASP A 14 13.49 5.58 26.86
N SER A 15 13.91 6.76 27.29
CA SER A 15 14.93 7.57 26.62
C SER A 15 16.28 7.25 27.24
N GLY A 16 17.13 6.54 26.51
CA GLY A 16 18.47 6.19 26.99
C GLY A 16 19.31 7.39 27.44
N LEU A 17 20.15 7.14 28.45
CA LEU A 17 20.98 8.06 29.26
C LEU A 17 20.23 8.91 30.31
N ALA A 18 19.96 8.24 31.43
CA ALA A 18 19.84 8.80 32.78
C ALA A 18 18.71 9.81 33.06
N SER A 19 17.63 9.81 32.29
CA SER A 19 16.38 10.50 32.65
C SER A 19 15.20 9.55 32.52
N LYS A 20 14.71 9.03 33.65
CA LYS A 20 13.40 8.33 33.71
C LYS A 20 12.30 9.38 33.74
N GLY A 21 11.83 9.80 32.57
CA GLY A 21 10.59 10.54 32.43
C GLY A 21 9.46 9.56 32.11
N ASP A 22 8.47 9.45 32.99
CA ASP A 22 7.23 8.73 32.70
C ASP A 22 6.30 9.71 32.00
N GLN A 23 6.15 9.60 30.68
CA GLN A 23 5.30 10.47 29.88
C GLN A 23 4.16 9.64 29.30
N GLY A 24 3.08 9.48 30.06
CA GLY A 24 1.84 8.89 29.57
C GLY A 24 1.21 9.83 28.54
N VAL A 25 1.29 9.45 27.26
CA VAL A 25 0.55 10.14 26.20
C VAL A 25 -0.82 9.48 26.06
N GLU A 26 -1.87 10.17 26.49
CA GLU A 26 -3.25 9.73 26.27
C GLU A 26 -3.65 10.02 24.82
N VAL A 27 -3.65 8.98 23.98
CA VAL A 27 -4.08 9.10 22.57
C VAL A 27 -5.56 8.74 22.46
N THR A 28 -6.41 9.73 22.25
CA THR A 28 -7.83 9.52 21.94
C THR A 28 -7.99 9.23 20.45
N VAL A 29 -8.23 7.97 20.09
CA VAL A 29 -8.53 7.57 18.71
C VAL A 29 -10.03 7.60 18.49
N ASN A 30 -10.51 8.59 17.72
CA ASN A 30 -11.90 8.64 17.29
C ASN A 30 -12.16 7.49 16.31
N SER A 31 -12.79 6.44 16.81
CA SER A 31 -13.16 5.28 16.01
C SER A 31 -14.40 5.61 15.19
N GLY A 32 -14.23 5.83 13.88
CA GLY A 32 -15.32 5.66 12.93
C GLY A 32 -15.86 4.22 12.97
N PRO A 33 -17.05 3.94 12.42
CA PRO A 33 -17.85 2.76 12.75
C PRO A 33 -17.31 1.40 12.23
N GLN A 34 -16.03 1.25 11.92
CA GLN A 34 -15.47 0.03 11.31
C GLN A 34 -14.07 -0.40 11.80
N TYR A 35 -13.63 0.02 12.99
CA TYR A 35 -12.36 -0.50 13.53
C TYR A 35 -12.61 -1.69 14.48
N HIS A 36 -12.45 -2.91 13.94
CA HIS A 36 -12.56 -4.15 14.70
C HIS A 36 -11.38 -4.31 15.69
N GLY A 37 -11.68 -4.57 16.97
CA GLY A 37 -10.70 -4.75 18.05
C GLY A 37 -9.64 -5.84 17.86
N ASN A 38 -9.72 -6.63 16.78
CA ASN A 38 -8.69 -7.58 16.37
C ASN A 38 -7.47 -6.89 15.73
N VAL A 39 -7.66 -5.74 15.09
CA VAL A 39 -6.57 -4.90 14.52
C VAL A 39 -5.65 -4.42 15.63
N PHE A 40 -6.22 -4.02 16.77
CA PHE A 40 -5.47 -3.50 17.91
C PHE A 40 -4.58 -4.56 18.59
N LYS A 41 -5.09 -5.79 18.77
CA LYS A 41 -4.29 -6.90 19.33
C LYS A 41 -3.13 -7.33 18.43
N LYS A 42 -3.25 -7.14 17.12
CA LYS A 42 -2.23 -7.54 16.15
C LYS A 42 -1.26 -6.40 15.80
N LEU A 43 -1.68 -5.13 15.87
CA LEU A 43 -0.76 -3.96 15.81
C LEU A 43 0.34 -4.05 16.87
N VAL A 44 0.01 -4.52 18.07
CA VAL A 44 0.99 -4.79 19.14
C VAL A 44 1.96 -5.92 18.78
N SER A 45 1.54 -6.90 17.98
CA SER A 45 2.44 -7.96 17.46
C SER A 45 3.23 -7.55 16.20
N ILE A 46 2.71 -6.62 15.39
CA ILE A 46 3.31 -6.11 14.15
C ILE A 46 4.44 -5.10 14.42
N HIS A 47 4.59 -4.58 15.65
CA HIS A 47 5.80 -3.83 16.00
C HIS A 47 7.09 -4.67 15.84
N ASN A 48 6.99 -6.00 15.69
CA ASN A 48 8.10 -6.89 15.34
C ASN A 48 8.23 -7.20 13.82
N GLY A 49 7.40 -6.59 12.96
CA GLY A 49 7.51 -6.72 11.52
C GLY A 49 8.66 -5.86 10.99
N ASN A 50 9.75 -6.51 10.59
CA ASN A 50 11.01 -5.92 10.11
C ASN A 50 10.90 -5.13 8.78
N LEU A 51 9.75 -4.54 8.44
CA LEU A 51 9.66 -3.64 7.28
C LEU A 51 10.43 -2.35 7.59
N THR A 52 11.72 -2.38 7.29
CA THR A 52 12.62 -1.24 7.44
C THR A 52 12.31 -0.26 6.31
N PHE A 53 11.56 0.79 6.65
CA PHE A 53 11.25 1.85 5.70
C PHE A 53 12.42 2.82 5.62
N ASP A 54 13.22 2.68 4.58
CA ASP A 54 14.27 3.63 4.21
C ASP A 54 13.88 4.40 2.95
N PRO A 55 13.78 5.73 2.99
CA PRO A 55 13.43 6.56 1.83
C PRO A 55 14.33 6.37 0.61
N HIS A 56 15.62 6.09 0.80
CA HIS A 56 16.54 5.83 -0.32
C HIS A 56 16.20 4.50 -0.99
N THR A 57 16.03 3.45 -0.21
CA THR A 57 15.57 2.14 -0.68
C THR A 57 14.22 2.26 -1.41
N LEU A 58 13.26 3.02 -0.89
CA LEU A 58 11.96 3.21 -1.54
C LEU A 58 12.10 3.91 -2.90
N ARG A 59 12.95 4.93 -2.99
CA ARG A 59 13.27 5.59 -4.26
C ARG A 59 13.86 4.58 -5.25
N ASP A 60 14.85 3.81 -4.82
CA ASP A 60 15.54 2.85 -5.68
C ASP A 60 14.58 1.78 -6.20
N VAL A 61 13.71 1.24 -5.34
CA VAL A 61 12.66 0.31 -5.77
C VAL A 61 11.72 0.93 -6.78
N ILE A 62 11.24 2.17 -6.58
CA ILE A 62 10.37 2.85 -7.55
C ILE A 62 11.08 3.03 -8.90
N LEU A 63 12.36 3.41 -8.90
CA LEU A 63 13.14 3.57 -10.12
C LEU A 63 13.33 2.24 -10.85
N THR A 64 13.68 1.17 -10.11
CA THR A 64 13.83 -0.17 -10.69
C THR A 64 12.51 -0.73 -11.22
N ILE A 65 11.38 -0.49 -10.54
CA ILE A 65 10.07 -0.87 -11.07
C ILE A 65 9.77 -0.11 -12.38
N ASP A 66 10.08 1.20 -12.46
CA ASP A 66 9.88 1.96 -13.71
C ASP A 66 10.79 1.50 -14.87
N GLU A 67 11.96 0.93 -14.56
CA GLU A 67 12.86 0.32 -15.53
C GLU A 67 12.37 -1.04 -16.02
N GLY A 68 11.86 -1.88 -15.11
CA GLY A 68 11.35 -3.23 -15.41
C GLY A 68 9.97 -3.26 -16.07
N ILE A 69 9.28 -2.13 -16.17
CA ILE A 69 8.04 -2.01 -16.93
C ILE A 69 8.30 -1.55 -18.36
N GLU A 70 7.50 -2.06 -19.30
CA GLU A 70 7.54 -1.60 -20.69
C GLU A 70 7.29 -0.08 -20.77
N GLN A 71 8.13 0.63 -21.52
CA GLN A 71 8.01 2.08 -21.69
C GLN A 71 6.74 2.41 -22.50
N ILE A 72 5.87 3.22 -21.92
CA ILE A 72 4.62 3.64 -22.54
C ILE A 72 4.71 5.11 -22.93
N ASN A 73 4.55 5.41 -24.23
CA ASN A 73 4.50 6.77 -24.78
C ASN A 73 3.09 7.42 -24.72
N ASP A 74 2.19 6.85 -23.93
CA ASP A 74 0.81 7.33 -23.80
C ASP A 74 0.73 8.48 -22.79
N ALA A 75 0.47 9.68 -23.28
CA ALA A 75 0.34 10.91 -22.50
C ALA A 75 -1.06 11.12 -21.90
N GLY A 76 -1.98 10.15 -22.03
CA GLY A 76 -3.32 10.26 -21.46
C GLY A 76 -3.32 10.53 -19.94
N PRO A 77 -4.29 11.29 -19.42
CA PRO A 77 -4.40 11.55 -17.98
C PRO A 77 -4.71 10.27 -17.21
N LEU A 78 -4.17 10.17 -15.99
CA LEU A 78 -4.54 9.09 -15.09
C LEU A 78 -5.96 9.29 -14.56
N ASP A 79 -6.77 8.25 -14.61
CA ASP A 79 -8.01 8.21 -13.86
C ASP A 79 -7.68 7.93 -12.39
N LEU A 80 -7.88 8.92 -11.52
CA LEU A 80 -7.70 8.82 -10.07
C LEU A 80 -9.03 8.87 -9.31
N THR A 81 -10.16 8.64 -9.98
CA THR A 81 -11.46 8.52 -9.31
C THR A 81 -11.45 7.39 -8.28
N GLY A 82 -12.03 7.64 -7.11
CA GLY A 82 -12.14 6.67 -6.03
C GLY A 82 -13.43 5.86 -6.12
N ILE A 83 -13.36 4.60 -5.69
CA ILE A 83 -14.53 3.75 -5.42
C ILE A 83 -14.37 3.05 -4.09
N ASP A 84 -15.47 2.57 -3.52
CA ASP A 84 -15.45 1.75 -2.32
C ASP A 84 -14.54 0.52 -2.47
N ILE A 85 -13.71 0.26 -1.46
CA ILE A 85 -12.69 -0.81 -1.51
C ILE A 85 -13.32 -2.20 -1.58
N SER A 86 -14.44 -2.44 -0.89
CA SER A 86 -15.15 -3.73 -0.94
C SER A 86 -15.70 -3.98 -2.35
N LYS A 87 -16.31 -2.95 -2.95
CA LYS A 87 -16.74 -3.00 -4.36
C LYS A 87 -15.56 -3.23 -5.30
N LYS A 88 -14.42 -2.57 -5.06
CA LYS A 88 -13.22 -2.71 -5.86
C LYS A 88 -12.63 -4.11 -5.80
N ASN A 89 -12.54 -4.69 -4.61
CA ASN A 89 -12.05 -6.06 -4.39
C ASN A 89 -12.90 -7.05 -5.19
N LYS A 90 -14.22 -6.90 -5.13
CA LYS A 90 -15.15 -7.73 -5.91
C LYS A 90 -14.96 -7.58 -7.43
N ILE A 91 -14.86 -6.35 -7.96
CA ILE A 91 -14.66 -6.10 -9.40
C ILE A 91 -13.32 -6.68 -9.88
N ASN A 92 -12.28 -6.61 -9.04
CA ASN A 92 -10.95 -7.07 -9.39
C ASN A 92 -10.69 -8.55 -9.07
N ASN A 93 -11.66 -9.26 -8.49
CA ASN A 93 -11.50 -10.65 -8.04
C ASN A 93 -10.36 -10.82 -7.00
N LEU A 94 -10.27 -9.88 -6.06
CA LEU A 94 -9.38 -9.94 -4.89
C LEU A 94 -10.10 -10.63 -3.74
N SER A 95 -9.49 -11.64 -3.11
CA SER A 95 -10.08 -12.30 -1.93
C SER A 95 -10.32 -11.32 -0.80
N SER A 96 -11.52 -11.34 -0.20
CA SER A 96 -11.77 -10.65 1.07
C SER A 96 -10.82 -11.16 2.16
N ASP A 97 -10.71 -12.48 2.33
CA ASP A 97 -9.83 -13.06 3.35
C ASP A 97 -8.36 -12.66 3.18
N PHE A 98 -7.86 -12.64 1.94
CA PHE A 98 -6.49 -12.20 1.65
C PHE A 98 -6.31 -10.72 1.97
N PHE A 99 -7.27 -9.90 1.53
CA PHE A 99 -7.25 -8.46 1.75
C PHE A 99 -7.22 -8.11 3.23
N GLU A 100 -8.15 -8.68 4.01
CA GLU A 100 -8.25 -8.45 5.46
C GLU A 100 -7.02 -9.00 6.20
N THR A 101 -6.48 -10.15 5.78
CA THR A 101 -5.38 -10.80 6.49
C THR A 101 -4.02 -10.17 6.22
N PHE A 102 -3.77 -9.74 4.97
CA PHE A 102 -2.46 -9.24 4.54
C PHE A 102 -2.49 -7.75 4.24
N VAL A 103 -3.43 -7.28 3.42
CA VAL A 103 -3.41 -5.88 2.97
C VAL A 103 -3.76 -4.91 4.09
N GLU A 104 -4.85 -5.17 4.81
CA GLU A 104 -5.29 -4.30 5.91
C GLU A 104 -4.40 -4.39 7.15
N LEU A 105 -3.79 -5.54 7.40
CA LEU A 105 -2.98 -5.74 8.60
C LEU A 105 -1.52 -5.36 8.38
N ASP A 106 -0.92 -5.75 7.25
CA ASP A 106 0.52 -5.62 7.05
C ASP A 106 0.87 -4.34 6.28
N PHE A 107 0.05 -3.93 5.28
CA PHE A 107 0.38 -2.80 4.40
C PHE A 107 -0.30 -1.48 4.77
N TYR A 108 -1.58 -1.49 5.15
CA TYR A 108 -2.32 -0.27 5.52
C TYR A 108 -1.61 0.58 6.58
N PRO A 109 -1.09 0.02 7.68
CA PRO A 109 -0.37 0.80 8.69
C PRO A 109 0.88 1.48 8.15
N GLN A 110 1.39 1.10 6.97
CA GLN A 110 2.61 1.63 6.36
C GLN A 110 2.32 2.68 5.27
N PHE A 111 1.07 2.82 4.80
CA PHE A 111 0.73 3.73 3.70
C PHE A 111 1.09 5.20 3.99
N TYR A 112 0.96 5.65 5.25
CA TYR A 112 1.34 7.01 5.63
C TYR A 112 2.81 7.33 5.34
N LYS A 113 3.69 6.31 5.37
CA LYS A 113 5.12 6.48 5.08
C LYS A 113 5.33 6.76 3.59
N ILE A 114 4.54 6.12 2.72
CA ILE A 114 4.53 6.38 1.27
C ILE A 114 3.99 7.78 1.02
N ASP A 115 2.88 8.17 1.66
CA ASP A 115 2.33 9.52 1.52
C ASP A 115 3.34 10.60 1.90
N GLN A 116 4.03 10.43 3.04
CA GLN A 116 5.10 11.33 3.48
C GLN A 116 6.24 11.38 2.46
N PHE A 117 6.69 10.22 1.97
CA PHE A 117 7.75 10.12 0.98
C PHE A 117 7.37 10.83 -0.34
N LEU A 118 6.18 10.57 -0.88
CA LEU A 118 5.71 11.18 -2.12
C LEU A 118 5.41 12.67 -1.95
N GLY A 119 5.04 13.11 -0.75
CA GLY A 119 4.81 14.52 -0.41
C GLY A 119 6.07 15.39 -0.37
N LEU A 120 7.26 14.79 -0.32
CA LEU A 120 8.52 15.54 -0.37
C LEU A 120 8.68 16.23 -1.73
N LYS A 121 8.91 17.55 -1.74
CA LYS A 121 9.05 18.36 -2.98
C LYS A 121 10.07 17.79 -3.97
N GLU A 122 11.16 17.22 -3.47
CA GLU A 122 12.18 16.59 -4.30
C GLU A 122 11.64 15.36 -5.04
N ASN A 123 10.78 14.58 -4.38
CA ASN A 123 10.18 13.38 -4.94
C ASN A 123 9.04 13.71 -5.90
N GLN A 124 8.22 14.73 -5.59
CA GLN A 124 7.16 15.19 -6.50
C GLN A 124 7.71 15.56 -7.89
N SER A 125 8.84 16.26 -7.94
CA SER A 125 9.42 16.69 -9.22
C SER A 125 10.14 15.57 -9.98
N LYS A 126 10.77 14.61 -9.27
CA LYS A 126 11.61 13.57 -9.89
C LYS A 126 10.91 12.24 -10.14
N LEU A 127 9.94 11.88 -9.28
CA LEU A 127 9.34 10.54 -9.28
C LEU A 127 7.93 10.52 -9.87
N GLN A 128 7.21 11.66 -9.93
CA GLN A 128 5.83 11.66 -10.42
C GLN A 128 5.69 11.05 -11.82
N VAL A 129 6.57 11.43 -12.76
CA VAL A 129 6.57 10.88 -14.13
C VAL A 129 6.83 9.37 -14.14
N ARG A 130 7.69 8.88 -13.24
CA ARG A 130 8.01 7.45 -13.08
C ARG A 130 6.80 6.70 -12.54
N ILE A 131 6.17 7.24 -11.49
CA ILE A 131 4.96 6.69 -10.88
C ILE A 131 3.81 6.63 -11.90
N ASP A 132 3.62 7.68 -12.68
CA ASP A 132 2.56 7.70 -13.70
C ASP A 132 2.76 6.61 -14.77
N ARG A 133 4.01 6.37 -15.18
CA ARG A 133 4.37 5.27 -16.09
C ARG A 133 4.10 3.91 -15.46
N ILE A 134 4.49 3.71 -14.20
CA ILE A 134 4.20 2.50 -13.43
C ILE A 134 2.71 2.22 -13.39
N ILE A 135 1.90 3.20 -13.00
CA ILE A 135 0.44 3.06 -12.92
C ILE A 135 -0.15 2.68 -14.28
N LYS A 136 0.29 3.32 -15.37
CA LYS A 136 -0.18 3.00 -16.74
C LYS A 136 0.17 1.59 -17.16
N SER A 137 1.41 1.16 -16.91
CA SER A 137 1.88 -0.18 -17.29
C SER A 137 1.19 -1.27 -16.49
N LEU A 138 1.06 -1.08 -15.18
CA LEU A 138 0.33 -1.99 -14.29
C LEU A 138 -1.13 -2.12 -14.73
N ASN A 139 -1.84 -1.02 -15.02
CA ASN A 139 -3.22 -1.08 -15.47
C ASN A 139 -3.38 -1.91 -16.76
N ARG A 140 -2.47 -1.78 -17.72
CA ARG A 140 -2.50 -2.62 -18.94
C ARG A 140 -2.29 -4.09 -18.62
N LYS A 141 -1.28 -4.42 -17.80
CA LYS A 141 -1.01 -5.81 -17.39
C LYS A 141 -2.20 -6.40 -16.63
N ILE A 142 -2.81 -5.63 -15.74
CA ILE A 142 -4.00 -6.03 -14.98
C ILE A 142 -5.16 -6.29 -15.92
N LEU A 143 -5.54 -5.32 -16.75
CA LEU A 143 -6.70 -5.45 -17.65
C LEU A 143 -6.57 -6.65 -18.60
N THR A 144 -5.37 -6.97 -19.07
CA THR A 144 -5.13 -8.10 -19.99
C THR A 144 -5.19 -9.47 -19.31
N ASN A 145 -4.90 -9.58 -18.01
CA ASN A 145 -4.79 -10.88 -17.31
C ASN A 145 -5.91 -11.16 -16.30
N GLN A 146 -6.80 -10.19 -16.09
CA GLN A 146 -7.76 -10.21 -14.98
C GLN A 146 -8.78 -11.34 -15.03
N ASP A 147 -9.15 -11.83 -16.21
CA ASP A 147 -10.14 -12.91 -16.34
C ASP A 147 -9.52 -14.30 -16.09
N SER A 148 -8.19 -14.38 -15.94
CA SER A 148 -7.44 -15.63 -15.81
C SER A 148 -6.91 -15.91 -14.41
N LEU A 149 -6.76 -14.88 -13.57
CA LEU A 149 -6.08 -14.96 -12.28
C LEU A 149 -6.83 -14.15 -11.22
N ARG A 150 -6.65 -14.52 -9.95
CA ARG A 150 -7.06 -13.65 -8.84
C ARG A 150 -6.15 -12.42 -8.81
N PHE A 151 -6.64 -11.31 -8.25
CA PHE A 151 -5.87 -10.08 -8.25
C PHE A 151 -4.57 -10.19 -7.47
N GLU A 152 -4.61 -10.85 -6.31
CA GLU A 152 -3.44 -11.10 -5.46
C GLU A 152 -2.40 -11.96 -6.18
N GLU A 153 -2.82 -12.98 -6.93
CA GLU A 153 -1.92 -13.86 -7.70
C GLU A 153 -1.24 -13.08 -8.83
N LEU A 154 -1.97 -12.16 -9.46
CA LEU A 154 -1.41 -11.30 -10.48
C LEU A 154 -0.35 -10.36 -9.91
N LEU A 155 -0.62 -9.71 -8.77
CA LEU A 155 0.37 -8.83 -8.14
C LEU A 155 1.61 -9.58 -7.67
N LEU A 156 1.45 -10.80 -7.14
CA LEU A 156 2.56 -11.68 -6.79
C LEU A 156 3.39 -12.02 -8.03
N LYS A 157 2.77 -12.45 -9.14
CA LYS A 157 3.50 -12.72 -10.39
C LYS A 157 4.23 -11.51 -10.95
N ILE A 158 3.66 -10.31 -10.83
CA ILE A 158 4.34 -9.08 -11.22
C ILE A 158 5.56 -8.85 -10.32
N THR A 159 5.42 -9.09 -9.03
CA THR A 159 6.50 -8.94 -8.04
C THR A 159 7.62 -9.95 -8.30
N ASP A 160 7.30 -11.23 -8.45
CA ASP A 160 8.26 -12.29 -8.78
C ASP A 160 9.03 -11.95 -10.05
N LYS A 161 8.32 -11.52 -11.10
CA LYS A 161 8.94 -11.13 -12.37
C LYS A 161 9.89 -9.94 -12.21
N LEU A 162 9.50 -8.91 -11.43
CA LEU A 162 10.36 -7.75 -11.17
C LEU A 162 11.63 -8.17 -10.41
N ILE A 163 11.49 -9.05 -9.41
CA ILE A 163 12.62 -9.59 -8.66
C ILE A 163 13.53 -10.41 -9.57
N ASP A 164 12.99 -11.27 -10.42
CA ASP A 164 13.77 -12.09 -11.34
C ASP A 164 14.56 -11.24 -12.35
N GLU A 165 13.94 -10.19 -12.90
CA GLU A 165 14.57 -9.29 -13.88
C GLU A 165 15.60 -8.34 -13.25
N HIS A 166 15.47 -8.03 -11.96
CA HIS A 166 16.31 -7.08 -11.23
C HIS A 166 16.83 -7.65 -9.90
N TYR A 167 17.26 -8.90 -9.91
CA TYR A 167 17.61 -9.68 -8.71
C TYR A 167 18.62 -8.98 -7.80
N ASP A 168 19.67 -8.40 -8.37
CA ASP A 168 20.74 -7.72 -7.63
C ASP A 168 20.21 -6.54 -6.78
N THR A 169 19.11 -5.91 -7.20
CA THR A 169 18.52 -4.75 -6.53
C THR A 169 17.29 -5.12 -5.70
N LEU A 170 16.52 -6.14 -6.12
CA LEU A 170 15.17 -6.41 -5.59
C LEU A 170 15.00 -7.71 -4.81
N SER A 171 16.00 -8.61 -4.77
CA SER A 171 15.90 -9.95 -4.16
C SER A 171 15.43 -10.01 -2.70
N GLU A 172 15.56 -8.93 -1.94
CA GLU A 172 15.09 -8.82 -0.54
C GLU A 172 14.07 -7.69 -0.34
N LYS A 173 13.41 -7.26 -1.42
CA LYS A 173 12.50 -6.10 -1.44
C LYS A 173 11.06 -6.47 -1.77
N GLU A 174 10.70 -7.75 -1.73
CA GLU A 174 9.34 -8.25 -2.01
C GLU A 174 8.27 -7.47 -1.23
N ASP A 175 8.39 -7.41 0.09
CA ASP A 175 7.43 -6.70 0.95
C ASP A 175 7.29 -5.22 0.57
N LEU A 176 8.39 -4.57 0.17
CA LEU A 176 8.39 -3.16 -0.22
C LEU A 176 7.74 -2.96 -1.60
N ILE A 177 7.98 -3.88 -2.53
CA ILE A 177 7.30 -3.88 -3.85
C ILE A 177 5.80 -4.08 -3.65
N LEU A 178 5.40 -5.09 -2.88
CA LEU A 178 4.00 -5.36 -2.57
C LEU A 178 3.34 -4.18 -1.86
N LEU A 179 4.03 -3.56 -0.90
CA LEU A 179 3.55 -2.35 -0.24
C LEU A 179 3.25 -1.22 -1.26
N ILE A 180 4.12 -0.98 -2.23
CA ILE A 180 3.88 0.02 -3.30
C ILE A 180 2.69 -0.37 -4.17
N LEU A 181 2.61 -1.63 -4.60
CA LEU A 181 1.53 -2.12 -5.46
C LEU A 181 0.17 -2.05 -4.78
N TYR A 182 0.08 -2.49 -3.52
CA TYR A 182 -1.16 -2.41 -2.74
C TYR A 182 -1.50 -0.98 -2.36
N TYR A 183 -0.51 -0.09 -2.17
CA TYR A 183 -0.76 1.34 -2.02
C TYR A 183 -1.43 1.92 -3.28
N PHE A 184 -0.90 1.63 -4.48
CA PHE A 184 -1.54 2.05 -5.73
C PHE A 184 -2.93 1.45 -5.92
N TYR A 185 -3.12 0.21 -5.49
CA TYR A 185 -4.43 -0.41 -5.55
C TYR A 185 -5.41 0.29 -4.61
N CYS A 186 -5.09 0.49 -3.33
CA CYS A 186 -6.03 1.05 -2.38
C CYS A 186 -6.34 2.53 -2.66
N ASN A 187 -5.37 3.28 -3.20
CA ASN A 187 -5.57 4.65 -3.68
C ASN A 187 -6.23 4.75 -5.07
N CYS A 188 -6.77 3.65 -5.59
CA CYS A 188 -7.49 3.64 -6.87
C CYS A 188 -6.66 4.07 -8.09
N CYS A 189 -5.34 3.98 -8.01
CA CYS A 189 -4.44 4.21 -9.14
C CYS A 189 -4.47 3.03 -10.14
N ILE A 190 -4.52 1.79 -9.63
CA ILE A 190 -4.52 0.58 -10.46
C ILE A 190 -5.76 -0.29 -10.25
N GLY A 191 -6.14 -1.07 -11.28
CA GLY A 191 -7.29 -1.99 -11.25
C GLY A 191 -8.60 -1.37 -11.77
N LYS A 192 -9.56 -2.23 -12.08
CA LYS A 192 -10.89 -1.81 -12.58
C LYS A 192 -11.66 -1.06 -11.49
N LYS A 193 -12.34 0.01 -11.90
CA LYS A 193 -13.24 0.81 -11.05
C LYS A 193 -14.72 0.62 -11.38
N VAL A 194 -14.97 0.06 -12.55
CA VAL A 194 -16.29 -0.14 -13.11
C VAL A 194 -16.45 -1.63 -13.41
N GLY A 195 -17.56 -2.21 -12.96
CA GLY A 195 -17.89 -3.60 -13.26
C GLY A 195 -18.30 -3.77 -14.72
N ALA A 196 -18.31 -5.00 -15.23
CA ALA A 196 -18.70 -5.31 -16.61
C ALA A 196 -20.12 -4.80 -16.97
N ASP A 197 -21.00 -4.64 -15.98
CA ASP A 197 -22.41 -4.28 -16.16
C ASP A 197 -22.67 -2.78 -16.38
N ALA A 198 -21.66 -1.91 -16.37
CA ALA A 198 -21.87 -0.46 -16.53
C ALA A 198 -21.65 0.05 -17.96
N ILE A 199 -21.38 -0.84 -18.92
CA ILE A 199 -21.32 -0.52 -20.34
C ILE A 199 -22.56 -1.14 -21.00
N THR A 200 -23.73 -0.56 -20.74
CA THR A 200 -24.96 -0.81 -21.51
C THR A 200 -25.55 0.53 -21.91
#